data_AF-S4PIK2-F1
#
_entry.id   AF-S4PIK2-F1
#
_cell.length_a   1.000
_cell.length_b   1.000
_cell.length_c   1.000
_cell.angle_alpha   90.00
_cell.angle_beta   90.00
_cell.angle_gamma   90.00
#
_symmetry.space_group_name_H-M   'P 1'
#
loop_
_entity.id
_entity.type
_entity.pdbx_description
1 polymer ?
#
loop_
_entity_poly.entity_id
_entity_poly.type
_entity_poly.pdbx_seq_one_letter_code
_entity_poly.pdbx_strand_id
1 'polypeptide(L)'
;MDNMEAGTSSNIENTMQGKQNMILIRKIVSQLSVVTNFVSLLFRKQITLLSDIFGVDEEDPYQDSGSEYLPSRSPSPTPLDLIDILEDNHSQNNQDPQNDQEQRKPRKRVRQPHKWKKNIRKAKRARGEEYVNAKGKTVPSKNINTDIPCRCGLKCHDKVGAAQQKALFDRFYAMESFTLQSSYLFSLVKVLPKKRCSFLTDRRQTESRRSNTRVYTIPNSDGLYTTVCKEFF
;
A
#
# COMPACT_ATOMS: atom_id res chain seq x y z
N MET A 1 -90.40 -6.16 -40.38
CA MET A 1 -89.15 -6.70 -40.97
C MET A 1 -88.01 -5.87 -40.41
N ASP A 2 -86.81 -6.44 -40.38
CA ASP A 2 -85.52 -5.81 -40.06
C ASP A 2 -85.02 -5.99 -38.62
N ASN A 3 -84.35 -7.13 -38.42
CA ASN A 3 -83.34 -7.34 -37.38
C ASN A 3 -82.30 -8.33 -37.93
N MET A 4 -81.32 -7.85 -38.69
CA MET A 4 -80.05 -8.54 -38.94
C MET A 4 -78.97 -7.48 -39.16
N GLU A 5 -77.88 -7.54 -38.40
CA GLU A 5 -76.50 -7.06 -38.68
C GLU A 5 -75.81 -6.52 -37.41
N ALA A 6 -75.34 -7.40 -36.53
CA ALA A 6 -74.42 -7.00 -35.45
C ALA A 6 -73.45 -8.12 -34.99
N GLY A 7 -73.16 -9.11 -35.83
CA GLY A 7 -72.38 -10.31 -35.44
C GLY A 7 -70.96 -10.43 -35.99
N THR A 8 -70.56 -9.60 -36.96
CA THR A 8 -69.34 -9.85 -37.76
C THR A 8 -68.16 -8.93 -37.44
N SER A 9 -68.37 -7.78 -36.79
CA SER A 9 -67.31 -6.77 -36.58
C SER A 9 -66.37 -7.07 -35.40
N SER A 10 -66.82 -7.75 -34.34
CA SER A 10 -66.02 -7.98 -33.12
C SER A 10 -64.95 -9.08 -33.25
N ASN A 11 -65.09 -10.00 -34.21
CA ASN A 11 -64.11 -11.08 -34.42
C ASN A 11 -62.89 -10.65 -35.25
N ILE A 12 -63.03 -9.62 -36.09
CA ILE A 12 -61.96 -9.14 -36.97
C ILE A 12 -60.94 -8.29 -36.19
N GLU A 13 -61.42 -7.46 -35.25
CA GLU A 13 -60.56 -6.62 -34.40
C GLU A 13 -59.68 -7.45 -33.45
N ASN A 14 -60.23 -8.51 -32.85
CA ASN A 14 -59.48 -9.41 -31.97
C ASN A 14 -58.37 -10.18 -32.73
N THR A 15 -58.59 -10.49 -34.01
CA THR A 15 -57.60 -11.17 -34.85
C THR A 15 -56.47 -10.23 -35.31
N MET A 16 -56.77 -8.94 -35.50
CA MET A 16 -55.79 -7.90 -35.82
C MET A 16 -54.85 -7.61 -34.64
N GLN A 17 -55.39 -7.54 -33.41
CA GLN A 17 -54.61 -7.28 -32.20
C GLN A 17 -53.59 -8.42 -31.91
N GLY A 18 -53.98 -9.68 -32.13
CA GLY A 18 -53.10 -10.85 -31.95
C GLY A 18 -51.93 -10.88 -32.95
N LYS A 19 -52.14 -10.48 -34.20
CA LYS A 19 -51.09 -10.40 -35.23
C LYS A 19 -50.07 -9.30 -34.91
N GLN A 20 -50.53 -8.15 -34.41
CA GLN A 20 -49.65 -7.06 -34.01
C GLN A 20 -48.77 -7.44 -32.80
N ASN A 21 -49.34 -8.14 -31.81
CA ASN A 21 -48.58 -8.62 -30.65
C ASN A 21 -47.52 -9.66 -31.04
N MET A 22 -47.82 -10.58 -31.97
CA MET A 22 -46.84 -11.56 -32.47
C MET A 22 -45.70 -10.91 -33.25
N ILE A 23 -45.95 -9.82 -33.97
CA ILE A 23 -44.90 -9.04 -34.67
C ILE A 23 -44.00 -8.32 -33.66
N LEU A 24 -44.57 -7.78 -32.57
CA LEU A 24 -43.81 -7.13 -31.51
C LEU A 24 -42.90 -8.11 -30.76
N ILE A 25 -43.41 -9.31 -30.43
CA ILE A 25 -42.63 -10.36 -29.77
C ILE A 25 -41.46 -10.82 -30.66
N ARG A 26 -41.70 -11.01 -31.98
CA ARG A 26 -40.62 -11.37 -32.93
C ARG A 26 -39.54 -10.29 -33.03
N LYS A 27 -39.92 -9.00 -32.99
CA LYS A 27 -38.96 -7.89 -32.96
C LYS A 27 -38.13 -7.87 -31.67
N ILE A 28 -38.74 -8.12 -30.51
CA ILE A 28 -38.04 -8.17 -29.21
C ILE A 28 -37.06 -9.35 -29.14
N VAL A 29 -37.49 -10.55 -29.56
CA VAL A 29 -36.62 -11.74 -29.58
C VAL A 29 -35.44 -11.56 -30.54
N SER A 30 -35.66 -10.93 -31.69
CA SER A 30 -34.58 -10.57 -32.63
C SER A 30 -33.58 -9.59 -32.01
N GLN A 31 -34.04 -8.54 -31.32
CA GLN A 31 -33.15 -7.58 -30.65
C GLN A 31 -32.35 -8.22 -29.51
N LEU A 32 -32.96 -9.10 -28.71
CA LEU A 32 -32.27 -9.83 -27.65
C LEU A 32 -31.21 -10.81 -28.20
N SER A 33 -31.45 -11.42 -29.36
CA SER A 33 -30.47 -12.29 -30.05
C SER A 33 -29.26 -11.53 -30.59
N VAL A 34 -29.43 -10.28 -31.04
CA VAL A 34 -28.32 -9.45 -31.51
C VAL A 34 -27.43 -9.00 -30.35
N VAL A 35 -28.02 -8.66 -29.20
CA VAL A 35 -27.29 -8.21 -28.01
C VAL A 35 -26.46 -9.33 -27.39
N THR A 36 -26.97 -10.56 -27.32
CA THR A 36 -26.21 -11.70 -26.77
C THR A 36 -25.02 -12.10 -27.67
N ASN A 37 -25.16 -11.98 -28.99
CA ASN A 37 -24.07 -12.19 -29.93
C ASN A 37 -22.99 -11.10 -29.87
N PHE A 38 -23.36 -9.85 -29.57
CA PHE A 38 -22.40 -8.74 -29.44
C PHE A 38 -21.57 -8.84 -28.15
N VAL A 39 -22.18 -9.25 -27.04
CA VAL A 39 -21.48 -9.44 -25.75
C VAL A 39 -20.50 -10.61 -25.82
N SER A 40 -20.82 -11.70 -26.55
CA SER A 40 -19.91 -12.84 -26.72
C SER A 40 -18.69 -12.51 -27.59
N LEU A 41 -18.85 -11.66 -28.61
CA LEU A 41 -17.76 -11.16 -29.46
C LEU A 41 -16.80 -10.21 -28.70
N LEU A 42 -17.32 -9.41 -27.77
CA LEU A 42 -16.49 -8.54 -26.92
C LEU A 42 -15.71 -9.32 -25.85
N PHE A 43 -16.31 -10.37 -25.27
CA PHE A 43 -15.60 -11.27 -24.35
C PHE A 43 -14.49 -12.09 -25.03
N ARG A 44 -14.69 -12.52 -26.29
CA ARG A 44 -13.65 -13.26 -27.03
C ARG A 44 -12.45 -12.40 -27.45
N LYS A 45 -12.65 -11.11 -27.76
CA LYS A 45 -11.56 -10.19 -28.14
C LYS A 45 -10.68 -9.75 -26.96
N GLN A 46 -11.18 -9.85 -25.72
CA GLN A 46 -10.41 -9.50 -24.52
C GLN A 46 -9.56 -10.67 -24.00
N ILE A 47 -9.91 -11.91 -24.36
CA ILE A 47 -9.19 -13.12 -23.93
C ILE A 47 -7.94 -13.39 -24.80
N THR A 48 -7.94 -13.01 -26.09
CA THR A 48 -6.76 -13.20 -26.97
C THR A 48 -5.63 -12.17 -26.77
N LEU A 49 -5.86 -11.11 -25.99
CA LEU A 49 -4.82 -10.12 -25.65
C LEU A 49 -4.10 -10.43 -24.32
N LEU A 50 -4.50 -11.50 -23.62
CA LEU A 50 -3.96 -11.91 -22.32
C LEU A 50 -3.11 -13.19 -22.38
N SER A 51 -3.15 -13.92 -23.50
CA SER A 51 -2.30 -15.09 -23.74
C SER A 51 -0.88 -14.74 -24.17
N ASP A 52 -0.63 -13.52 -24.65
CA ASP A 52 0.71 -13.09 -25.10
C ASP A 52 1.57 -12.47 -23.97
N ILE A 53 1.02 -12.35 -22.76
CA ILE A 53 1.72 -11.84 -21.56
C ILE A 53 2.23 -12.98 -20.66
N PHE A 54 1.64 -14.19 -20.77
CA PHE A 54 2.00 -15.35 -19.97
C PHE A 54 2.43 -16.53 -20.86
N GLY A 55 3.45 -16.29 -21.70
CA GLY A 55 4.28 -17.37 -22.20
C GLY A 55 4.95 -18.07 -21.02
N VAL A 56 4.29 -19.12 -20.52
CA VAL A 56 4.85 -20.09 -19.59
C VAL A 56 5.70 -21.03 -20.44
N ASP A 57 6.93 -20.61 -20.67
CA ASP A 57 7.98 -21.53 -21.10
C ASP A 57 8.54 -22.24 -19.87
N GLU A 58 8.84 -23.52 -20.09
CA GLU A 58 9.86 -24.30 -19.40
C GLU A 58 9.42 -25.13 -18.19
N GLU A 59 9.11 -26.38 -18.50
CA GLU A 59 9.31 -27.56 -17.66
C GLU A 59 10.71 -27.55 -17.03
N ASP A 60 10.79 -27.42 -15.71
CA ASP A 60 11.99 -27.80 -14.94
C ASP A 60 11.63 -29.01 -14.07
N PRO A 61 12.09 -30.23 -14.40
CA PRO A 61 11.92 -31.40 -13.56
C PRO A 61 12.95 -31.34 -12.42
N TYR A 62 12.78 -30.40 -11.49
CA TYR A 62 13.55 -30.39 -10.25
C TYR A 62 13.06 -31.55 -9.37
N GLN A 63 13.67 -32.71 -9.54
CA GLN A 63 13.56 -33.82 -8.60
C GLN A 63 14.22 -33.38 -7.29
N ASP A 64 13.38 -32.99 -6.34
CA ASP A 64 13.72 -32.83 -4.94
C ASP A 64 14.19 -34.18 -4.38
N SER A 65 15.47 -34.48 -4.58
CA SER A 65 16.17 -35.52 -3.85
C SER A 65 16.37 -35.01 -2.44
N GLY A 66 15.30 -35.12 -1.64
CA GLY A 66 15.23 -34.75 -0.24
C GLY A 66 16.19 -35.57 0.62
N SER A 67 17.48 -35.27 0.55
CA SER A 67 18.38 -35.56 1.66
C SER A 67 18.08 -34.54 2.74
N GLU A 68 17.31 -34.96 3.74
CA GLU A 68 16.95 -34.22 4.94
C GLU A 68 18.23 -33.69 5.60
N TYR A 69 18.54 -32.41 5.38
CA TYR A 69 19.63 -31.75 6.08
C TYR A 69 19.22 -31.61 7.54
N LEU A 70 19.64 -32.57 8.38
CA LEU A 70 19.62 -32.43 9.83
C LEU A 70 20.87 -31.63 10.22
N PRO A 71 20.75 -30.36 10.64
CA PRO A 71 21.88 -29.63 11.18
C PRO A 71 22.31 -30.39 12.44
N SER A 72 23.51 -30.96 12.43
CA SER A 72 24.09 -31.57 13.63
C SER A 72 24.04 -30.53 14.74
N ARG A 73 23.36 -30.87 15.85
CA ARG A 73 23.28 -30.02 17.04
C ARG A 73 24.67 -29.52 17.38
N SER A 74 24.87 -28.21 17.28
CA SER A 74 26.06 -27.54 17.78
C SER A 74 26.26 -27.93 19.25
N PRO A 75 27.47 -28.36 19.66
CA PRO A 75 27.75 -28.65 21.06
C PRO A 75 27.52 -27.38 21.89
N SER A 76 26.85 -27.53 23.03
CA SER A 76 26.58 -26.42 23.95
C SER A 76 27.90 -25.79 24.41
N PRO A 77 27.97 -24.45 24.54
CA PRO A 77 29.14 -23.79 25.08
C PRO A 77 29.43 -24.32 26.49
N THR A 78 30.67 -24.72 26.74
CA THR A 78 31.11 -25.12 28.08
C THR A 78 31.29 -23.88 28.96
N PRO A 79 31.16 -24.01 30.30
CA PRO A 79 31.17 -22.88 31.24
C PRO A 79 32.47 -22.05 31.31
N LEU A 80 33.48 -22.33 30.48
CA LEU A 80 34.78 -21.64 30.52
C LEU A 80 34.83 -20.37 29.66
N ASP A 81 33.83 -20.11 28.81
CA ASP A 81 33.78 -18.92 27.95
C ASP A 81 33.14 -17.68 28.63
N LEU A 82 32.76 -17.78 29.92
CA LEU A 82 32.00 -16.73 30.62
C LEU A 82 32.86 -15.74 31.42
N ILE A 83 34.19 -15.91 31.45
CA ILE A 83 35.09 -15.08 32.27
C ILE A 83 35.60 -13.85 31.49
N ASP A 84 35.65 -13.90 30.16
CA ASP A 84 36.23 -12.83 29.33
C ASP A 84 35.31 -11.61 29.05
N ILE A 85 34.15 -11.49 29.72
CA ILE A 85 33.16 -10.43 29.43
C ILE A 85 33.14 -9.30 30.47
N LEU A 86 33.90 -9.37 31.58
CA LEU A 86 33.72 -8.43 32.70
C LEU A 86 34.93 -7.62 33.18
N GLU A 87 35.98 -7.44 32.37
CA GLU A 87 37.03 -6.46 32.69
C GLU A 87 37.28 -5.50 31.53
N ASP A 88 36.73 -4.28 31.67
CA ASP A 88 37.44 -2.99 31.51
C ASP A 88 36.48 -1.87 31.11
N ASN A 89 35.85 -1.28 32.12
CA ASN A 89 35.19 0.01 32.04
C ASN A 89 36.04 1.05 32.77
N HIS A 90 37.15 1.45 32.16
CA HIS A 90 37.82 2.71 32.53
C HIS A 90 38.54 3.34 31.33
N SER A 91 37.79 4.02 30.46
CA SER A 91 38.38 4.99 29.53
C SER A 91 38.31 6.38 30.14
N GLN A 92 39.43 6.81 30.73
CA GLN A 92 39.73 8.23 30.84
C GLN A 92 40.03 8.76 29.44
N ASN A 93 39.33 9.85 29.13
CA ASN A 93 39.52 10.73 27.99
C ASN A 93 40.99 11.20 27.96
N ASN A 94 41.75 10.79 26.93
CA ASN A 94 43.02 11.40 26.58
C ASN A 94 43.04 11.64 25.07
N GLN A 95 43.13 12.92 24.71
CA GLN A 95 43.43 13.37 23.36
C GLN A 95 44.87 12.96 23.07
N ASP A 96 45.07 12.08 22.08
CA ASP A 96 46.41 11.66 21.65
C ASP A 96 46.75 12.22 20.26
N PRO A 97 48.03 12.59 20.02
CA PRO A 97 48.51 13.28 18.83
C PRO A 97 48.48 12.40 17.56
N GLN A 98 48.57 13.08 16.41
CA GLN A 98 48.74 12.47 15.10
C GLN A 98 50.02 11.62 15.08
N ASN A 99 49.87 10.30 15.27
CA ASN A 99 50.93 9.32 15.12
C ASN A 99 50.78 8.65 13.75
N ASP A 100 51.58 9.11 12.78
CA ASP A 100 51.72 8.55 11.44
C ASP A 100 52.48 7.22 11.48
N GLN A 101 51.94 6.22 12.19
CA GLN A 101 52.40 4.85 12.00
C GLN A 101 51.77 4.32 10.71
N GLU A 102 52.61 4.00 9.72
CA GLU A 102 52.23 3.24 8.53
C GLU A 102 51.57 1.92 8.96
N GLN A 103 50.25 1.93 9.06
CA GLN A 103 49.48 0.75 9.44
C GLN A 103 49.65 -0.30 8.34
N ARG A 104 50.40 -1.36 8.67
CA ARG A 104 50.57 -2.54 7.81
C ARG A 104 49.18 -3.04 7.39
N LYS A 105 48.94 -3.11 6.08
CA LYS A 105 47.64 -3.50 5.53
C LYS A 105 47.26 -4.89 6.08
N PRO A 106 46.09 -5.04 6.72
CA PRO A 106 45.68 -6.33 7.26
C PRO A 106 45.49 -7.34 6.13
N ARG A 107 45.88 -8.60 6.38
CA ARG A 107 45.74 -9.70 5.41
C ARG A 107 44.31 -9.91 4.93
N LYS A 108 43.32 -9.63 5.80
CA LYS A 108 41.88 -9.66 5.47
C LYS A 108 41.35 -8.24 5.37
N ARG A 109 40.48 -8.00 4.38
CA ARG A 109 39.82 -6.70 4.18
C ARG A 109 38.94 -6.36 5.38
N VAL A 110 39.20 -5.22 6.02
CA VAL A 110 38.30 -4.66 7.05
C VAL A 110 36.97 -4.28 6.42
N ARG A 111 35.86 -4.80 6.95
CA ARG A 111 34.53 -4.42 6.49
C ARG A 111 34.26 -2.98 6.89
N GLN A 112 33.78 -2.18 5.95
CA GLN A 112 33.41 -0.77 6.16
C GLN A 112 31.94 -0.56 5.79
N PRO A 113 30.98 -1.00 6.63
CA PRO A 113 29.56 -0.98 6.28
C PRO A 113 29.03 0.40 5.92
N HIS A 114 29.51 1.47 6.58
CA HIS A 114 29.08 2.83 6.31
C HIS A 114 29.45 3.30 4.89
N LYS A 115 30.52 2.76 4.30
CA LYS A 115 30.94 3.06 2.91
C LYS A 115 30.18 2.24 1.86
N TRP A 116 29.37 1.26 2.27
CA TRP A 116 28.60 0.47 1.32
C TRP A 116 27.53 1.35 0.66
N LYS A 117 27.48 1.35 -0.67
CA LYS A 117 26.51 2.14 -1.47
C LYS A 117 25.06 1.97 -0.98
N LYS A 118 24.69 0.76 -0.52
CA LYS A 118 23.36 0.47 0.06
C LYS A 118 23.12 1.25 1.36
N ASN A 119 24.10 1.28 2.26
CA ASN A 119 24.00 1.94 3.57
C ASN A 119 24.04 3.46 3.43
N ILE A 120 24.91 3.99 2.57
CA ILE A 120 24.91 5.42 2.22
C ILE A 120 23.52 5.83 1.72
N ARG A 121 22.94 5.08 0.78
CA ARG A 121 21.60 5.36 0.25
C ARG A 121 20.52 5.26 1.32
N LYS A 122 20.60 4.26 2.21
CA LYS A 122 19.66 4.09 3.32
C LYS A 122 19.71 5.30 4.26
N ALA A 123 20.91 5.78 4.60
CA ALA A 123 21.12 6.95 5.44
C ALA A 123 20.60 8.24 4.79
N LYS A 124 20.95 8.48 3.51
CA LYS A 124 20.43 9.63 2.75
C LYS A 124 18.90 9.64 2.69
N ARG A 125 18.27 8.49 2.45
CA ARG A 125 16.80 8.36 2.46
C ARG A 125 16.22 8.68 3.83
N ALA A 126 16.84 8.20 4.90
CA ALA A 126 16.38 8.48 6.26
C ALA A 126 16.48 9.97 6.60
N ARG A 127 17.51 10.68 6.13
CA ARG A 127 17.62 12.15 6.28
C ARG A 127 16.78 12.96 5.29
N GLY A 128 16.09 12.31 4.35
CA GLY A 128 15.30 13.01 3.32
C GLY A 128 16.16 13.72 2.27
N GLU A 129 17.44 13.38 2.16
CA GLU A 129 18.36 13.99 1.19
C GLU A 129 18.21 13.39 -0.21
N GLU A 130 18.73 14.13 -1.20
CA GLU A 130 18.86 13.65 -2.56
C GLU A 130 19.80 12.42 -2.63
N TYR A 131 19.37 11.38 -3.34
CA TYR A 131 20.18 10.18 -3.53
C TYR A 131 19.98 9.53 -4.90
N VAL A 132 21.01 8.82 -5.37
CA VAL A 132 20.94 8.01 -6.58
C VAL A 132 20.46 6.61 -6.23
N ASN A 133 19.40 6.14 -6.90
CA ASN A 133 18.84 4.81 -6.69
C ASN A 133 19.78 3.69 -7.21
N ALA A 134 19.38 2.42 -7.10
CA ALA A 134 20.21 1.32 -7.62
C ALA A 134 20.28 1.29 -9.15
N LYS A 135 19.28 1.88 -9.82
CA LYS A 135 19.15 1.99 -11.29
C LYS A 135 19.84 3.25 -11.86
N GLY A 136 20.59 4.01 -11.06
CA GLY A 136 21.25 5.24 -11.50
C GLY A 136 20.38 6.50 -11.58
N LYS A 137 19.08 6.45 -11.24
CA LYS A 137 18.21 7.64 -11.25
C LYS A 137 18.33 8.42 -9.94
N THR A 138 18.47 9.74 -10.07
CA THR A 138 18.46 10.68 -8.95
C THR A 138 17.04 10.84 -8.38
N VAL A 139 16.91 10.71 -7.06
CA VAL A 139 15.68 10.99 -6.30
C VAL A 139 15.93 12.28 -5.53
N PRO A 140 15.11 13.34 -5.74
CA PRO A 140 15.33 14.64 -5.11
C PRO A 140 15.14 14.58 -3.59
N SER A 141 15.68 15.59 -2.90
CA SER A 141 15.45 15.78 -1.48
C SER A 141 13.96 15.99 -1.18
N LYS A 142 13.57 15.63 0.04
CA LYS A 142 12.22 15.82 0.56
C LYS A 142 12.06 17.27 0.99
N ASN A 143 10.97 17.89 0.55
CA ASN A 143 10.57 19.24 0.94
C ASN A 143 9.07 19.21 1.27
N ILE A 144 8.66 20.10 2.18
CA ILE A 144 7.26 20.31 2.55
C ILE A 144 6.71 21.53 1.82
N ASN A 145 5.53 21.38 1.22
CA ASN A 145 4.81 22.48 0.58
C ASN A 145 3.78 23.02 1.58
N THR A 146 4.12 24.11 2.27
CA THR A 146 3.23 24.71 3.29
C THR A 146 2.08 25.51 2.71
N ASP A 147 2.18 25.88 1.43
CA ASP A 147 1.32 26.88 0.79
C ASP A 147 0.04 26.27 0.18
N ILE A 148 -0.03 24.94 0.05
CA ILE A 148 -1.14 24.25 -0.59
C ILE A 148 -2.08 23.71 0.51
N PRO A 149 -3.25 24.33 0.75
CA PRO A 149 -4.17 23.88 1.78
C PRO A 149 -4.88 22.55 1.43
N CYS A 150 -5.06 21.68 2.42
CA CYS A 150 -5.98 20.53 2.30
C CYS A 150 -7.41 21.02 1.97
N ARG A 151 -8.14 20.29 1.11
CA ARG A 151 -9.58 20.54 0.87
C ARG A 151 -10.45 19.79 1.87
N CYS A 152 -10.10 19.89 3.16
CA CYS A 152 -10.64 19.05 4.20
C CYS A 152 -11.48 19.83 5.22
N GLY A 153 -12.64 19.30 5.62
CA GLY A 153 -13.55 19.96 6.58
C GLY A 153 -12.98 20.11 8.01
N LEU A 154 -11.82 19.50 8.28
CA LEU A 154 -11.10 19.63 9.55
C LEU A 154 -10.31 20.93 9.70
N LYS A 155 -10.21 21.75 8.63
CA LYS A 155 -9.48 23.02 8.61
C LYS A 155 -8.04 22.89 9.15
N CYS A 156 -7.28 21.95 8.59
CA CYS A 156 -5.96 21.59 9.15
C CYS A 156 -4.95 22.73 9.06
N HIS A 157 -4.96 23.51 7.97
CA HIS A 157 -4.04 24.65 7.80
C HIS A 157 -4.33 25.80 8.77
N ASP A 158 -5.59 25.99 9.15
CA ASP A 158 -5.97 27.01 10.14
C ASP A 158 -5.49 26.61 11.55
N LYS A 159 -5.47 25.30 11.82
CA LYS A 159 -5.04 24.76 13.13
C LYS A 159 -3.54 24.68 13.29
N VAL A 160 -2.81 24.39 12.21
CA VAL A 160 -1.36 24.17 12.22
C VAL A 160 -0.69 25.03 11.18
N GLY A 161 -0.03 26.08 11.67
CA GLY A 161 0.63 27.08 10.84
C GLY A 161 1.86 26.54 10.10
N ALA A 162 2.28 27.23 9.04
CA ALA A 162 3.39 26.85 8.18
C ALA A 162 4.72 26.65 8.94
N ALA A 163 5.02 27.53 9.91
CA ALA A 163 6.23 27.43 10.72
C ALA A 163 6.29 26.11 11.52
N GLN A 164 5.14 25.70 12.07
CA GLN A 164 5.02 24.46 12.82
C GLN A 164 5.10 23.22 11.93
N GLN A 165 4.49 23.26 10.74
CA GLN A 165 4.63 22.20 9.74
C GLN A 165 6.11 21.98 9.39
N LYS A 166 6.85 23.06 9.14
CA LYS A 166 8.29 23.00 8.90
C LYS A 166 9.06 22.44 10.10
N ALA A 167 8.75 22.88 11.32
CA ALA A 167 9.40 22.36 12.52
C ALA A 167 9.16 20.86 12.74
N LEU A 168 7.94 20.38 12.46
CA LEU A 168 7.60 18.95 12.52
C LEU A 168 8.34 18.15 11.45
N PHE A 169 8.43 18.70 10.23
CA PHE A 169 9.16 18.11 9.12
C PHE A 169 10.66 17.98 9.43
N ASP A 170 11.28 19.07 9.92
CA ASP A 170 12.70 19.11 10.27
C ASP A 170 13.00 18.12 11.40
N ARG A 171 12.15 18.10 12.45
CA ARG A 171 12.25 17.12 13.55
C ARG A 171 12.16 15.68 13.05
N PHE A 172 11.28 15.41 12.09
CA PHE A 172 11.12 14.07 11.54
C PHE A 172 12.39 13.58 10.83
N TYR A 173 12.99 14.42 10.00
CA TYR A 173 14.20 14.06 9.26
C TYR A 173 15.48 14.12 10.10
N ALA A 174 15.51 14.93 11.16
CA ALA A 174 16.62 14.98 12.12
C ALA A 174 16.87 13.67 12.89
N MET A 175 15.90 12.75 12.94
CA MET A 175 16.09 11.45 13.61
C MET A 175 17.06 10.50 12.88
N GLU A 176 17.34 10.74 11.59
CA GLU A 176 18.26 9.99 10.71
C GLU A 176 18.10 8.45 10.66
N SER A 177 17.10 7.90 11.33
CA SER A 177 16.86 6.48 11.49
C SER A 177 15.42 6.13 11.16
N PHE A 178 15.26 5.17 10.24
CA PHE A 178 13.95 4.70 9.81
C PHE A 178 13.11 4.12 10.96
N THR A 179 13.74 3.46 11.94
CA THR A 179 13.03 2.86 13.06
C THR A 179 12.48 3.93 14.01
N LEU A 180 13.28 4.94 14.32
CA LEU A 180 12.87 6.09 15.13
C LEU A 180 11.78 6.92 14.42
N GLN A 181 11.94 7.14 13.12
CA GLN A 181 10.92 7.80 12.31
C GLN A 181 9.60 7.03 12.30
N SER A 182 9.65 5.70 12.19
CA SER A 182 8.46 4.85 12.20
C SER A 182 7.78 4.87 13.57
N SER A 183 8.54 4.75 14.66
CA SER A 183 7.97 4.82 16.01
C SER A 183 7.35 6.19 16.30
N TYR A 184 8.00 7.27 15.85
CA TYR A 184 7.44 8.62 15.92
C TYR A 184 6.12 8.74 15.15
N LEU A 185 6.08 8.29 13.89
CA LEU A 185 4.84 8.25 13.09
C LEU A 185 3.73 7.45 13.80
N PHE A 186 4.04 6.29 14.37
CA PHE A 186 3.05 5.48 15.07
C PHE A 186 2.55 6.13 16.35
N SER A 187 3.40 6.87 17.08
CA SER A 187 2.98 7.61 18.28
C SER A 187 1.91 8.67 17.98
N LEU A 188 1.88 9.18 16.75
CA LEU A 188 0.95 10.20 16.28
C LEU A 188 -0.34 9.61 15.67
N VAL A 189 -0.40 8.30 15.47
CA VAL A 189 -1.56 7.59 14.88
C VAL A 189 -2.31 6.82 15.95
N LYS A 190 -3.57 7.19 16.19
CA LYS A 190 -4.45 6.48 17.12
C LYS A 190 -5.34 5.50 16.37
N VAL A 191 -5.36 4.24 16.79
CA VAL A 191 -6.26 3.21 16.27
C VAL A 191 -7.47 3.13 17.19
N LEU A 192 -8.64 3.45 16.67
CA LEU A 192 -9.91 3.43 17.41
C LEU A 192 -10.85 2.38 16.83
N PRO A 193 -11.68 1.71 17.64
CA PRO A 193 -12.72 0.85 17.13
C PRO A 193 -13.73 1.68 16.31
N LYS A 194 -14.31 1.04 15.30
CA LYS A 194 -15.32 1.67 14.44
C LYS A 194 -16.58 1.99 15.25
N LYS A 195 -16.99 3.26 15.27
CA LYS A 195 -18.15 3.74 16.07
C LYS A 195 -19.53 3.46 15.48
N ARG A 196 -19.67 3.47 14.15
CA ARG A 196 -20.97 3.28 13.45
C ARG A 196 -20.84 2.30 12.31
N CYS A 197 -21.67 1.27 12.29
CA CYS A 197 -21.91 0.42 11.14
C CYS A 197 -23.28 0.79 10.57
N SER A 198 -23.34 1.24 9.32
CA SER A 198 -24.62 1.31 8.61
C SER A 198 -24.98 -0.12 8.22
N PHE A 199 -25.97 -0.71 8.87
CA PHE A 199 -26.60 -1.93 8.38
C PHE A 199 -27.33 -1.52 7.10
N LEU A 200 -26.83 -1.95 5.94
CA LEU A 200 -27.66 -1.91 4.74
C LEU A 200 -28.81 -2.89 4.96
N THR A 201 -30.00 -2.53 4.49
CA THR A 201 -31.29 -3.22 4.66
C THR A 201 -31.35 -4.67 4.19
N ASP A 202 -30.23 -5.22 3.71
CA ASP A 202 -30.10 -6.62 3.33
C ASP A 202 -29.61 -7.44 4.54
N ARG A 203 -30.48 -8.31 5.06
CA ARG A 203 -30.26 -9.18 6.24
C ARG A 203 -29.05 -10.13 6.13
N ARG A 204 -28.22 -10.03 5.08
CA ARG A 204 -27.17 -10.99 4.72
C ARG A 204 -25.74 -10.47 4.87
N GLN A 205 -25.51 -9.23 5.31
CA GLN A 205 -24.16 -8.80 5.66
C GLN A 205 -23.93 -8.78 7.17
N THR A 206 -23.42 -9.91 7.64
CA THR A 206 -22.52 -10.04 8.79
C THR A 206 -21.48 -8.93 8.75
N GLU A 207 -21.30 -8.27 9.89
CA GLU A 207 -20.29 -7.26 10.24
C GLU A 207 -19.36 -6.70 9.15
N SER A 208 -19.22 -5.38 9.13
CA SER A 208 -18.28 -4.70 8.24
C SER A 208 -16.85 -5.24 8.40
N ARG A 209 -16.20 -5.60 7.28
CA ARG A 209 -14.78 -6.02 7.22
C ARG A 209 -13.80 -5.06 7.93
N ARG A 210 -14.19 -3.80 8.13
CA ARG A 210 -13.38 -2.80 8.83
C ARG A 210 -13.79 -2.75 10.31
N SER A 211 -12.93 -3.27 11.19
CA SER A 211 -13.08 -3.19 12.65
C SER A 211 -12.56 -1.86 13.23
N ASN A 212 -11.52 -1.29 12.63
CA ASN A 212 -10.78 -0.16 13.19
C ASN A 212 -10.70 1.06 12.27
N THR A 213 -10.53 2.22 12.88
CA THR A 213 -10.32 3.52 12.24
C THR A 213 -9.05 4.16 12.76
N ARG A 214 -8.21 4.66 11.85
CA ARG A 214 -7.01 5.43 12.21
C ARG A 214 -7.37 6.91 12.31
N VAL A 215 -6.91 7.55 13.37
CA VAL A 215 -7.03 8.99 13.60
C VAL A 215 -5.63 9.56 13.68
N TYR A 216 -5.35 10.56 12.86
CA TYR A 216 -4.05 11.21 12.77
C TYR A 216 -4.04 12.42 13.71
N THR A 217 -3.03 12.49 14.56
CA THR A 217 -2.89 13.56 15.56
C THR A 217 -1.52 14.20 15.49
N ILE A 218 -1.45 15.51 15.69
CA ILE A 218 -0.19 16.25 15.71
C ILE A 218 -0.14 17.18 16.93
N PRO A 219 1.03 17.37 17.54
CA PRO A 219 1.18 18.26 18.69
C PRO A 219 1.08 19.72 18.24
N ASN A 220 0.25 20.51 18.93
CA ASN A 220 0.11 21.94 18.73
C ASN A 220 1.27 22.72 19.38
N SER A 221 1.39 24.02 19.12
CA SER A 221 2.29 24.92 19.87
C SER A 221 2.05 24.86 21.38
N ASP A 222 0.81 24.63 21.78
CA ASP A 222 0.36 24.61 23.18
C ASP A 222 0.59 23.26 23.86
N GLY A 223 1.24 22.30 23.17
CA GLY A 223 1.49 20.94 23.66
C GLY A 223 0.28 20.00 23.58
N LEU A 224 -0.88 20.48 23.15
CA LEU A 224 -2.09 19.67 22.95
C LEU A 224 -2.10 18.96 21.60
N TYR A 225 -2.69 17.77 21.52
CA TYR A 225 -2.79 17.02 20.26
C TYR A 225 -4.05 17.40 19.48
N THR A 226 -3.86 17.85 18.25
CA THR A 226 -4.93 18.22 17.32
C THR A 226 -5.11 17.15 16.25
N THR A 227 -6.36 16.84 15.90
CA THR A 227 -6.69 15.88 14.83
C THR A 227 -6.62 16.52 13.45
N VAL A 228 -5.99 15.81 12.51
CA VAL A 228 -5.81 16.25 11.12
C VAL A 228 -6.26 15.19 10.12
N CYS A 229 -6.44 15.60 8.87
CA CYS A 229 -6.76 14.68 7.78
C CYS A 229 -5.52 13.90 7.33
N LYS A 230 -5.75 12.82 6.55
CA LYS A 230 -4.67 11.99 6.00
C LYS A 230 -3.80 12.71 4.98
N GLU A 231 -4.34 13.69 4.26
CA GLU A 231 -3.59 14.44 3.25
C GLU A 231 -2.61 15.44 3.88
N PHE A 232 -2.96 15.96 5.06
CA PHE A 232 -2.15 16.91 5.80
C PHE A 232 -1.08 16.25 6.67
N PHE A 233 -1.39 15.07 7.22
CA PHE A 233 -0.50 14.28 8.07
C PHE A 233 0.66 13.66 7.28
#